data_AF-A0A0R2FQS9-F1
#
_entry.id   AF-A0A0R2FQS9-F1
#
_cell.length_a   1.000
_cell.length_b   1.000
_cell.length_c   1.000
_cell.angle_alpha   90.00
_cell.angle_beta   90.00
_cell.angle_gamma   90.00
#
_symmetry.space_group_name_H-M   'P 1'
#
loop_
_entity.id
_entity.type
_entity.pdbx_description
1 polymer ?
#
loop_
_entity_poly.entity_id
_entity_poly.type
_entity_poly.pdbx_seq_one_letter_code
_entity_poly.pdbx_strand_id
1 'polypeptide(L)'
;MTRGHLISYQFSGLNTEAKNLTAETNWLNAGNYQGLDEKNHDAILFYETGLDKWLHQHPNHWLDYKVTPIYQGSELYPRKIELQYVGIDSAGNLIPIKLNSPKETTVDQFLTVVSLDNVSPNADIDYASGRATNTVARYSAPQPKTDDETVASSSSAISQPSVAAQPAPNQAVQAQPAQADLGGPSGNVNNTSIRRWEVQDGFTWQTRKGHSHIIPPGGTLDPGFHWEVGH
;
A
#
# COMPACT_ATOMS: atom_id res chain seq x y z
N MET A 1 -3.57 16.23 11.06
CA MET A 1 -3.11 15.21 10.11
C MET A 1 -2.34 14.14 10.86
N THR A 2 -2.30 12.94 10.31
CA THR A 2 -1.61 11.77 10.86
C THR A 2 -0.51 11.32 9.88
N ARG A 3 0.44 10.52 10.37
CA ARG A 3 1.31 9.74 9.47
C ARG A 3 0.52 8.50 9.05
N GLY A 4 -0.07 8.55 7.86
CA GLY A 4 -0.76 7.41 7.25
C GLY A 4 0.23 6.51 6.53
N HIS A 5 -0.11 5.23 6.43
CA HIS A 5 0.67 4.25 5.67
C HIS A 5 0.38 4.41 4.17
N LEU A 6 1.43 4.41 3.34
CA LEU A 6 1.25 4.29 1.89
C LEU A 6 0.71 2.89 1.56
N ILE A 7 1.37 1.85 2.05
CA ILE A 7 0.89 0.47 1.99
C ILE A 7 0.57 0.02 3.42
N SER A 8 -0.68 -0.33 3.69
CA SER A 8 -1.12 -0.74 5.02
C SER A 8 -0.23 -1.80 5.65
N TYR A 9 -0.16 -1.77 6.98
CA TYR A 9 0.57 -2.76 7.79
C TYR A 9 0.13 -4.20 7.47
N GLN A 10 -1.15 -4.44 7.16
CA GLN A 10 -1.65 -5.78 6.84
C GLN A 10 -0.99 -6.39 5.58
N PHE A 11 -0.57 -5.54 4.63
CA PHE A 11 0.13 -5.97 3.42
C PHE A 11 1.65 -5.93 3.61
N SER A 12 2.17 -4.83 4.14
CA SER A 12 3.61 -4.59 4.21
C SER A 12 4.29 -5.22 5.44
N GLY A 13 3.56 -5.36 6.55
CA GLY A 13 4.13 -5.65 7.87
C GLY A 13 5.00 -4.52 8.43
N LEU A 14 5.01 -3.34 7.80
CA LEU A 14 5.85 -2.20 8.18
C LEU A 14 5.09 -1.24 9.08
N ASN A 15 5.63 -0.94 10.27
CA ASN A 15 4.97 -0.05 11.21
C ASN A 15 5.46 1.40 11.08
N THR A 16 6.75 1.65 11.36
CA THR A 16 7.33 3.00 11.43
C THR A 16 8.35 3.30 10.32
N GLU A 17 8.32 2.54 9.22
CA GLU A 17 9.21 2.77 8.08
C GLU A 17 8.87 4.10 7.41
N ALA A 18 9.79 5.07 7.48
CA ALA A 18 9.56 6.42 6.98
C ALA A 18 9.24 6.46 5.47
N LYS A 19 9.80 5.53 4.68
CA LYS A 19 9.50 5.41 3.26
C LYS A 19 8.07 4.93 2.98
N ASN A 20 7.40 4.34 3.96
CA ASN A 20 6.02 3.86 3.87
C ASN A 20 5.03 4.77 4.62
N LEU A 21 5.44 5.98 5.00
CA LEU A 21 4.60 6.92 5.74
C LEU A 21 4.53 8.26 5.02
N THR A 22 3.33 8.83 4.96
CA THR A 22 3.12 10.21 4.48
C THR A 22 2.10 10.94 5.34
N ALA A 23 2.02 12.26 5.18
CA ALA A 23 1.07 13.08 5.90
C ALA A 23 -0.32 12.99 5.26
N GLU A 24 -1.28 12.45 6.00
CA GLU A 24 -2.64 12.20 5.52
C GLU A 24 -3.68 12.76 6.48
N THR A 25 -4.85 13.12 5.94
CA THR A 25 -6.03 13.35 6.77
C THR A 25 -6.60 12.02 7.24
N ASN A 26 -7.29 12.01 8.39
CA ASN A 26 -8.00 10.81 8.82
C ASN A 26 -9.15 10.48 7.84
N TRP A 27 -9.71 11.49 7.18
CA TRP A 27 -10.71 11.30 6.14
C TRP A 27 -10.17 10.46 4.97
N LEU A 28 -8.99 10.81 4.44
CA LEU A 28 -8.31 10.05 3.40
C LEU A 28 -7.87 8.66 3.90
N ASN A 29 -7.26 8.58 5.08
CA ASN A 29 -6.72 7.32 5.57
C ASN A 29 -7.82 6.31 5.93
N ALA A 30 -8.83 6.77 6.69
CA ALA A 30 -9.79 5.91 7.39
C ALA A 30 -11.26 6.13 7.01
N GLY A 31 -11.57 7.05 6.10
CA GLY A 31 -12.94 7.30 5.64
C GLY A 31 -13.77 8.20 6.52
N ASN A 32 -13.24 8.66 7.65
CA ASN A 32 -13.94 9.55 8.56
C ASN A 32 -12.97 10.49 9.26
N TYR A 33 -13.43 11.62 9.78
CA TYR A 33 -12.57 12.50 10.60
C TYR A 33 -12.40 11.97 12.03
N GLN A 34 -13.27 11.05 12.48
CA GLN A 34 -13.15 10.27 13.71
C GLN A 34 -13.65 8.84 13.48
N GLY A 35 -12.93 7.85 14.01
CA GLY A 35 -13.25 6.44 13.78
C GLY A 35 -12.92 5.98 12.36
N LEU A 36 -13.54 4.87 11.95
CA LEU A 36 -13.34 4.22 10.65
C LEU A 36 -14.65 4.21 9.86
N ASP A 37 -14.56 4.40 8.55
CA ASP A 37 -15.65 4.17 7.61
C ASP A 37 -15.12 3.44 6.36
N GLU A 38 -15.21 2.12 6.39
CA GLU A 38 -14.79 1.24 5.28
C GLU A 38 -15.67 1.38 4.03
N LYS A 39 -16.77 2.13 4.06
CA LYS A 39 -17.65 2.35 2.90
C LYS A 39 -17.35 3.65 2.16
N ASN A 40 -16.44 4.47 2.67
CA ASN A 40 -16.11 5.74 2.06
C ASN A 40 -15.15 5.56 0.87
N HIS A 41 -15.65 5.78 -0.35
CA HIS A 41 -14.87 5.65 -1.57
C HIS A 41 -13.78 6.73 -1.73
N ASP A 42 -13.75 7.76 -0.87
CA ASP A 42 -12.67 8.76 -0.80
C ASP A 42 -11.47 8.28 0.03
N ALA A 43 -11.54 7.09 0.66
CA ALA A 43 -10.52 6.65 1.61
C ALA A 43 -9.73 5.42 1.19
N ILE A 44 -8.45 5.41 1.56
CA ILE A 44 -7.52 4.29 1.33
C ILE A 44 -8.07 3.01 1.96
N LEU A 45 -8.62 3.10 3.18
CA LEU A 45 -9.22 1.97 3.90
C LEU A 45 -10.27 1.21 3.08
N PHE A 46 -11.11 1.88 2.28
CA PHE A 46 -12.11 1.21 1.43
C PHE A 46 -11.42 0.26 0.43
N TYR A 47 -10.38 0.76 -0.24
CA TYR A 47 -9.67 0.01 -1.28
C TYR A 47 -8.85 -1.11 -0.66
N GLU A 48 -8.08 -0.84 0.39
CA GLU A 48 -7.24 -1.85 1.02
C GLU A 48 -8.06 -2.97 1.67
N THR A 49 -9.21 -2.65 2.26
CA THR A 49 -10.16 -3.66 2.75
C THR A 49 -10.72 -4.51 1.60
N GLY A 50 -11.00 -3.88 0.46
CA GLY A 50 -11.46 -4.57 -0.75
C GLY A 50 -10.40 -5.50 -1.33
N LEU A 51 -9.16 -5.04 -1.41
CA LEU A 51 -8.01 -5.81 -1.89
C LEU A 51 -7.68 -6.98 -0.97
N ASP A 52 -7.76 -6.79 0.34
CA ASP A 52 -7.59 -7.88 1.32
C ASP A 52 -8.66 -8.97 1.15
N LYS A 53 -9.94 -8.57 1.01
CA LYS A 53 -11.04 -9.51 0.71
C LYS A 53 -10.81 -10.25 -0.60
N TRP A 54 -10.33 -9.56 -1.62
CA TRP A 54 -10.01 -10.17 -2.91
C TRP A 54 -8.91 -11.22 -2.77
N LEU A 55 -7.83 -10.94 -2.05
CA LEU A 55 -6.75 -11.90 -1.78
C LEU A 55 -7.24 -13.14 -1.02
N HIS A 56 -8.13 -12.96 -0.05
CA HIS A 56 -8.75 -14.09 0.68
C HIS A 56 -9.59 -15.00 -0.23
N GLN A 57 -10.29 -14.42 -1.22
CA GLN A 57 -11.11 -15.16 -2.19
C GLN A 57 -10.27 -15.82 -3.28
N HIS A 58 -9.03 -15.35 -3.49
CA HIS A 58 -8.13 -15.81 -4.54
C HIS A 58 -6.80 -16.30 -3.93
N PRO A 59 -6.79 -17.41 -3.17
CA PRO A 59 -5.65 -17.80 -2.34
C PRO A 59 -4.40 -18.18 -3.13
N ASN A 60 -4.53 -18.50 -4.43
CA ASN A 60 -3.42 -18.83 -5.33
C ASN A 60 -3.07 -17.69 -6.30
N HIS A 61 -3.56 -16.48 -6.00
CA HIS A 61 -3.27 -15.28 -6.78
C HIS A 61 -2.42 -14.31 -5.96
N TRP A 62 -1.86 -13.33 -6.65
CA TRP A 62 -1.08 -12.25 -6.06
C TRP A 62 -1.70 -10.90 -6.41
N LEU A 63 -1.34 -9.92 -5.60
CA LEU A 63 -1.72 -8.54 -5.76
C LEU A 63 -0.44 -7.74 -6.01
N ASP A 64 -0.40 -7.01 -7.11
CA ASP A 64 0.45 -5.84 -7.20
C ASP A 64 -0.35 -4.63 -6.79
N TYR A 65 0.23 -3.90 -5.86
CA TYR A 65 -0.36 -2.73 -5.27
C TYR A 65 0.71 -1.70 -5.03
N LYS A 66 0.57 -0.57 -5.71
CA LYS A 66 1.43 0.59 -5.59
C LYS A 66 0.63 1.78 -5.09
N VAL A 67 1.22 2.49 -4.15
CA VAL A 67 0.65 3.72 -3.59
C VAL A 67 1.64 4.85 -3.76
N THR A 68 1.21 5.91 -4.44
CA THR A 68 2.06 7.03 -4.81
C THR A 68 1.50 8.33 -4.24
N PRO A 69 2.21 9.00 -3.31
CA PRO A 69 1.83 10.34 -2.88
C PRO A 69 2.17 11.37 -3.96
N ILE A 70 1.19 12.20 -4.31
CA ILE A 70 1.31 13.22 -5.36
C ILE A 70 1.39 14.61 -4.72
N TYR A 71 2.55 15.26 -4.88
CA TYR A 71 2.83 16.61 -4.38
C TYR A 71 2.75 17.65 -5.49
N GLN A 72 2.46 18.90 -5.13
CA GLN A 72 2.56 20.03 -6.06
C GLN A 72 3.79 20.88 -5.71
N GLY A 73 4.74 20.99 -6.63
CA GLY A 73 5.96 21.77 -6.41
C GLY A 73 6.75 21.29 -5.19
N SER A 74 7.02 22.20 -4.26
CA SER A 74 7.76 21.93 -3.02
C SER A 74 6.86 21.83 -1.78
N GLU A 75 5.59 21.48 -1.96
CA GLU A 75 4.65 21.27 -0.85
C GLU A 75 5.12 20.15 0.08
N LEU A 76 4.91 20.32 1.38
CA LEU A 76 5.32 19.35 2.39
C LEU A 76 4.32 18.20 2.54
N TYR A 77 3.04 18.43 2.22
CA TYR A 77 1.98 17.42 2.26
C TYR A 77 1.50 17.09 0.85
N PRO A 78 1.21 15.80 0.55
CA PRO A 78 0.69 15.43 -0.75
C PRO A 78 -0.73 15.98 -0.92
N ARG A 79 -1.06 16.41 -2.13
CA ARG A 79 -2.43 16.81 -2.52
C ARG A 79 -3.32 15.60 -2.71
N LYS A 80 -2.74 14.49 -3.19
CA LYS A 80 -3.46 13.27 -3.51
C LYS A 80 -2.63 12.05 -3.18
N ILE A 81 -3.32 10.93 -3.01
CA ILE A 81 -2.75 9.60 -3.05
C ILE A 81 -3.30 8.90 -4.29
N GLU A 82 -2.41 8.37 -5.11
CA GLU A 82 -2.78 7.49 -6.22
C GLU A 82 -2.57 6.04 -5.82
N LEU A 83 -3.61 5.23 -5.97
CA LEU A 83 -3.60 3.79 -5.78
C LEU A 83 -3.57 3.14 -7.17
N GLN A 84 -2.67 2.18 -7.37
CA GLN A 84 -2.61 1.36 -8.57
C GLN A 84 -2.63 -0.10 -8.15
N TYR A 85 -3.53 -0.90 -8.72
CA TYR A 85 -3.58 -2.32 -8.41
C TYR A 85 -4.05 -3.20 -9.57
N VAL A 86 -3.52 -4.42 -9.59
CA VAL A 86 -3.88 -5.48 -10.53
C VAL A 86 -3.68 -6.83 -9.85
N GLY A 87 -4.50 -7.82 -10.21
CA GLY A 87 -4.34 -9.19 -9.77
C GLY A 87 -3.43 -9.97 -10.71
N ILE A 88 -2.72 -10.97 -10.18
CA ILE A 88 -1.88 -11.88 -10.96
C ILE A 88 -2.34 -13.31 -10.65
N ASP A 89 -2.65 -14.10 -11.68
CA ASP A 89 -3.05 -15.50 -11.51
C ASP A 89 -1.85 -16.45 -11.36
N SER A 90 -2.13 -17.74 -11.07
CA SER A 90 -1.12 -18.80 -10.90
C SER A 90 -0.22 -19.04 -12.12
N ALA A 91 -0.61 -18.55 -13.29
CA ALA A 91 0.16 -18.63 -14.53
C ALA A 91 0.90 -17.31 -14.84
N GLY A 92 0.82 -16.30 -13.97
CA GLY A 92 1.44 -15.00 -14.18
C GLY A 92 0.62 -14.03 -15.03
N ASN A 93 -0.63 -14.36 -15.38
CA ASN A 93 -1.46 -13.46 -16.18
C ASN A 93 -2.08 -12.36 -15.31
N LEU A 94 -2.19 -11.16 -15.89
CA LEU A 94 -2.89 -10.05 -15.26
C LEU A 94 -4.39 -10.27 -15.31
N ILE A 95 -5.05 -10.02 -14.18
CA ILE A 95 -6.51 -10.04 -14.06
C ILE A 95 -7.01 -8.75 -13.40
N PRO A 96 -8.11 -8.17 -13.91
CA PRO A 96 -8.64 -6.94 -13.35
C PRO A 96 -9.27 -7.21 -11.99
N ILE A 97 -9.01 -6.33 -11.03
CA ILE A 97 -9.71 -6.29 -9.75
C ILE A 97 -10.77 -5.18 -9.81
N LYS A 98 -11.98 -5.49 -9.35
CA LYS A 98 -13.11 -4.55 -9.29
C LYS A 98 -13.65 -4.46 -7.86
N LEU A 99 -13.53 -3.28 -7.28
CA LEU A 99 -13.99 -2.98 -5.92
C LEU A 99 -15.32 -2.22 -5.90
N ASN A 100 -15.85 -1.87 -7.09
CA ASN A 100 -17.12 -1.18 -7.31
C ASN A 100 -17.12 0.27 -6.79
N SER A 101 -15.98 0.95 -6.87
CA SER A 101 -15.91 2.39 -6.63
C SER A 101 -16.03 3.16 -7.95
N PRO A 102 -16.78 4.28 -8.00
CA PRO A 102 -16.86 5.13 -9.17
C PRO A 102 -15.55 5.88 -9.45
N LYS A 103 -14.55 5.79 -8.56
CA LYS A 103 -13.21 6.34 -8.78
C LYS A 103 -12.25 5.38 -9.46
N GLU A 104 -12.64 4.11 -9.65
CA GLU A 104 -11.83 3.14 -10.36
C GLU A 104 -11.77 3.48 -11.85
N THR A 105 -10.56 3.73 -12.36
CA THR A 105 -10.30 3.84 -13.79
C THR A 105 -9.45 2.65 -14.22
N THR A 106 -9.93 1.89 -15.21
CA THR A 106 -9.11 0.81 -15.80
C THR A 106 -8.26 1.35 -16.94
N VAL A 107 -6.96 1.12 -16.84
CA VAL A 107 -5.94 1.44 -17.83
C VAL A 107 -5.45 0.13 -18.46
N ASP A 108 -5.29 0.13 -19.78
CA ASP A 108 -4.72 -1.01 -20.53
C ASP A 108 -5.39 -2.37 -20.20
N GLN A 109 -6.72 -2.37 -20.04
CA GLN A 109 -7.60 -3.53 -19.78
C GLN A 109 -7.52 -4.18 -18.39
N PHE A 110 -6.40 -4.07 -17.66
CA PHE A 110 -6.19 -4.80 -16.40
C PHE A 110 -5.89 -3.91 -15.20
N LEU A 111 -5.04 -2.89 -15.37
CA LEU A 111 -4.56 -2.05 -14.27
C LEU A 111 -5.67 -1.11 -13.82
N THR A 112 -6.04 -1.18 -12.54
CA THR A 112 -6.96 -0.20 -11.95
C THR A 112 -6.16 0.91 -11.28
N VAL A 113 -6.51 2.16 -11.58
CA VAL A 113 -5.95 3.37 -10.97
C VAL A 113 -7.06 4.13 -10.26
N VAL A 114 -6.76 4.62 -9.07
CA VAL A 114 -7.66 5.44 -8.24
C VAL A 114 -6.90 6.65 -7.73
N SER A 115 -7.46 7.85 -7.91
CA SER A 115 -6.92 9.07 -7.34
C SER A 115 -7.79 9.54 -6.17
N LEU A 116 -7.20 9.68 -4.99
CA LEU A 116 -7.86 10.12 -3.76
C LEU A 116 -7.30 11.47 -3.31
N ASP A 117 -8.17 12.42 -2.99
CA ASP A 117 -7.76 13.74 -2.56
C ASP A 117 -7.44 13.74 -1.06
N ASN A 118 -6.30 14.31 -0.66
CA ASN A 118 -5.88 14.41 0.74
C ASN A 118 -6.55 15.60 1.43
N VAL A 119 -7.88 15.55 1.53
CA VAL A 119 -8.73 16.60 2.09
C VAL A 119 -9.44 16.11 3.36
N SER A 120 -10.05 17.03 4.12
CA SER A 120 -10.91 16.67 5.24
C SER A 120 -12.08 17.65 5.33
N PRO A 121 -13.34 17.19 5.51
CA PRO A 121 -14.50 18.09 5.63
C PRO A 121 -14.42 19.06 6.82
N ASN A 122 -13.63 18.74 7.85
CA ASN A 122 -13.50 19.50 9.09
C ASN A 122 -12.13 20.20 9.24
N ALA A 123 -11.34 20.31 8.18
CA ALA A 123 -10.06 21.00 8.25
C ALA A 123 -9.65 21.69 6.95
N ASP A 124 -9.08 22.89 7.09
CA ASP A 124 -8.34 23.56 6.02
C ASP A 124 -6.88 23.11 6.08
N ILE A 125 -6.34 22.68 4.94
CA ILE A 125 -4.98 22.14 4.86
C ILE A 125 -4.10 23.12 4.09
N ASP A 126 -3.07 23.59 4.77
CA ASP A 126 -1.94 24.28 4.16
C ASP A 126 -0.87 23.23 3.79
N TYR A 127 -0.94 22.78 2.55
CA TYR A 127 -0.05 21.76 1.98
C TYR A 127 1.40 22.26 1.86
N ALA A 128 1.59 23.58 1.71
CA ALA A 128 2.92 24.17 1.59
C ALA A 128 3.65 24.18 2.93
N SER A 129 2.99 24.60 4.00
CA SER A 129 3.61 24.64 5.33
C SER A 129 3.48 23.35 6.14
N GLY A 130 2.65 22.41 5.68
CA GLY A 130 2.36 21.18 6.41
C GLY A 130 1.51 21.45 7.66
N ARG A 131 0.54 22.36 7.58
CA ARG A 131 -0.35 22.69 8.70
C ARG A 131 -1.80 22.37 8.34
N ALA A 132 -2.58 21.95 9.33
CA ALA A 132 -4.01 21.77 9.20
C ALA A 132 -4.73 22.55 10.29
N THR A 133 -5.74 23.33 9.90
CA THR A 133 -6.56 24.15 10.81
C THR A 133 -7.95 23.57 10.87
N ASN A 134 -8.45 23.32 12.08
CA ASN A 134 -9.80 22.80 12.27
C ASN A 134 -10.85 23.86 11.88
N THR A 135 -11.81 23.49 11.02
CA THR A 135 -12.88 24.37 10.54
C THR A 135 -14.19 24.21 11.30
N VAL A 136 -14.35 23.16 12.11
CA VAL A 136 -15.48 23.09 13.03
C VAL A 136 -15.21 24.04 14.20
N ALA A 137 -16.09 25.01 14.39
CA ALA A 137 -16.01 25.95 15.51
C ALA A 137 -16.00 25.17 16.83
N ARG A 138 -14.80 25.05 17.41
CA ARG A 138 -14.47 24.57 18.76
C ARG A 138 -15.48 23.57 19.33
N TYR A 139 -15.23 22.28 19.10
CA TYR A 139 -15.60 21.32 20.13
C TYR A 139 -14.79 21.70 21.38
N SER A 140 -15.47 22.17 22.44
CA SER A 140 -14.84 22.42 23.74
C SER A 140 -14.29 21.09 24.25
N ALA A 141 -13.01 20.83 23.98
CA ALA A 141 -12.27 19.82 24.72
C ALA A 141 -12.32 20.23 26.21
N PRO A 142 -12.61 19.30 27.14
CA PRO A 142 -12.48 19.59 28.56
C PRO A 142 -11.07 20.12 28.82
N GLN A 143 -10.98 21.29 29.46
CA GLN A 143 -9.71 21.86 29.89
C GLN A 143 -8.94 20.85 30.77
N PRO A 144 -7.62 20.69 30.60
CA PRO A 144 -6.83 19.93 31.55
C PRO A 144 -6.87 20.64 32.90
N LYS A 145 -7.43 19.97 33.91
CA LYS A 145 -7.19 20.37 35.29
C LYS A 145 -5.73 20.05 35.59
N THR A 146 -4.93 21.08 35.77
CA THR A 146 -3.64 21.03 36.46
C THR A 146 -3.90 20.53 37.88
N ASP A 147 -3.21 19.46 38.29
CA ASP A 147 -2.62 19.26 39.62
C ASP A 147 -1.66 18.04 39.56
N ASP A 148 -0.61 18.10 40.37
CA ASP A 148 0.69 17.41 40.31
C ASP A 148 0.74 15.87 40.31
N GLU A 149 1.84 15.37 39.71
CA GLU A 149 2.59 14.11 39.88
C GLU A 149 1.86 12.79 40.24
N THR A 150 1.82 11.84 39.28
CA THR A 150 2.52 10.52 39.37
C THR A 150 2.36 9.68 38.08
N VAL A 151 3.51 9.34 37.49
CA VAL A 151 3.87 8.19 36.63
C VAL A 151 2.74 7.29 36.08
N ALA A 152 2.53 7.31 34.75
CA ALA A 152 2.44 6.11 33.90
C ALA A 152 2.13 6.46 32.44
N SER A 153 3.06 6.14 31.54
CA SER A 153 2.82 6.07 30.11
C SER A 153 1.75 5.04 29.79
N SER A 154 0.67 5.46 29.13
CA SER A 154 -0.33 4.57 28.53
C SER A 154 -0.54 4.96 27.07
N SER A 155 0.41 4.53 26.23
CA SER A 155 0.16 4.28 24.82
C SER A 155 -0.86 3.15 24.70
N SER A 156 -2.10 3.50 24.36
CA SER A 156 -3.16 2.54 24.05
C SER A 156 -2.83 1.86 22.72
N ALA A 157 -2.10 0.76 22.82
CA ALA A 157 -1.99 -0.27 21.81
C ALA A 157 -3.40 -0.84 21.53
N ILE A 158 -3.81 -0.79 20.27
CA ILE A 158 -4.91 -1.63 19.79
C ILE A 158 -4.35 -3.05 19.66
N SER A 159 -5.03 -3.97 20.34
CA SER A 159 -4.63 -5.33 20.65
C SER A 159 -4.26 -6.18 19.45
N GLN A 160 -3.06 -6.78 19.51
CA GLN A 160 -2.71 -7.99 18.79
C GLN A 160 -3.41 -9.20 19.43
N PRO A 161 -3.86 -10.21 18.66
CA PRO A 161 -4.07 -11.55 19.20
C PRO A 161 -2.72 -12.27 19.33
N SER A 162 -2.43 -12.72 20.54
CA SER A 162 -1.32 -13.62 20.88
C SER A 162 -1.53 -15.00 20.27
N VAL A 163 -0.53 -15.51 19.55
CA VAL A 163 -0.37 -16.97 19.35
C VAL A 163 1.00 -17.42 19.82
N ALA A 164 0.94 -18.55 20.50
CA ALA A 164 1.94 -19.12 21.39
C ALA A 164 3.20 -19.64 20.68
N ALA A 165 4.18 -19.95 21.52
CA ALA A 165 5.54 -20.32 21.18
C ALA A 165 5.74 -21.71 20.53
N GLN A 166 6.83 -21.76 19.73
CA GLN A 166 7.74 -22.89 19.41
C GLN A 166 7.33 -23.95 18.36
N PRO A 167 8.31 -24.64 17.70
CA PRO A 167 9.77 -24.54 17.79
C PRO A 167 10.49 -24.25 16.44
N ALA A 168 11.80 -24.00 16.51
CA ALA A 168 12.68 -24.02 15.35
C ALA A 168 12.72 -25.41 14.68
N PRO A 169 12.97 -25.50 13.36
CA PRO A 169 13.63 -26.65 12.81
C PRO A 169 15.02 -26.32 12.25
N ASN A 170 15.91 -27.25 12.58
CA ASN A 170 17.26 -27.49 12.10
C ASN A 170 17.55 -27.13 10.65
N GLN A 171 18.82 -26.78 10.45
CA GLN A 171 19.54 -26.90 9.18
C GLN A 171 19.25 -28.25 8.51
N ALA A 172 18.73 -28.20 7.29
CA ALA A 172 18.81 -29.28 6.33
C ALA A 172 19.35 -28.70 5.01
N VAL A 173 20.51 -29.19 4.61
CA VAL A 173 21.11 -29.00 3.29
C VAL A 173 20.38 -29.93 2.32
N GLN A 174 20.32 -29.57 1.01
CA GLN A 174 19.86 -30.33 -0.17
C GLN A 174 18.41 -30.02 -0.62
N ALA A 175 18.07 -29.80 -1.89
CA ALA A 175 18.80 -29.74 -3.15
C ALA A 175 17.96 -28.88 -4.14
N GLN A 176 18.61 -28.13 -5.05
CA GLN A 176 17.94 -27.52 -6.21
C GLN A 176 17.28 -28.62 -7.06
N PRO A 177 15.98 -28.54 -7.40
CA PRO A 177 15.48 -29.28 -8.55
C PRO A 177 16.02 -28.63 -9.82
N ALA A 178 16.56 -29.48 -10.69
CA ALA A 178 17.10 -29.14 -11.99
C ALA A 178 16.07 -28.38 -12.84
N GLN A 179 16.55 -27.37 -13.56
CA GLN A 179 15.85 -26.68 -14.63
C GLN A 179 15.35 -27.70 -15.67
N ALA A 180 14.05 -27.73 -15.89
CA ALA A 180 13.48 -28.33 -17.09
C ALA A 180 13.48 -27.25 -18.19
N ASP A 181 14.38 -27.47 -19.15
CA ASP A 181 14.46 -26.78 -20.43
C ASP A 181 13.16 -26.97 -21.22
N LEU A 182 12.46 -25.86 -21.53
CA LEU A 182 11.45 -25.79 -22.58
C LEU A 182 11.77 -24.57 -23.45
N GLY A 183 12.43 -24.83 -24.57
CA GLY A 183 12.83 -23.83 -25.55
C GLY A 183 11.67 -23.05 -26.18
N GLY A 184 11.83 -21.73 -26.23
CA GLY A 184 11.05 -20.75 -26.98
C GLY A 184 11.77 -19.39 -26.94
N PRO A 185 11.76 -18.58 -28.02
CA PRO A 185 12.85 -17.66 -28.33
C PRO A 185 12.97 -16.55 -27.28
N SER A 186 14.20 -16.36 -26.78
CA SER A 186 14.62 -15.23 -25.94
C SER A 186 14.36 -13.90 -26.66
N GLY A 187 13.12 -13.42 -26.58
CA GLY A 187 12.77 -12.06 -26.93
C GLY A 187 13.42 -11.13 -25.91
N ASN A 188 14.26 -10.21 -26.37
CA ASN A 188 14.92 -9.20 -25.55
C ASN A 188 13.99 -8.68 -24.45
N VAL A 189 14.33 -9.00 -23.19
CA VAL A 189 13.64 -8.51 -21.98
C VAL A 189 13.87 -7.00 -21.80
N ASN A 190 14.31 -6.27 -22.84
CA ASN A 190 14.56 -4.82 -22.92
C ASN A 190 13.78 -4.09 -24.05
N ASN A 191 12.64 -4.62 -24.53
CA ASN A 191 11.71 -3.85 -25.36
C ASN A 191 11.03 -2.74 -24.55
N THR A 192 11.40 -1.49 -24.82
CA THR A 192 10.89 -0.27 -24.16
C THR A 192 9.47 0.13 -24.56
N SER A 193 8.78 -0.63 -25.41
CA SER A 193 7.50 -0.24 -26.01
C SER A 193 6.26 -0.68 -25.22
N ILE A 194 6.44 -1.45 -24.15
CA ILE A 194 5.35 -2.01 -23.32
C ILE A 194 5.62 -1.77 -21.84
N ARG A 195 4.54 -1.74 -21.04
CA ARG A 195 4.61 -1.79 -19.57
C ARG A 195 5.26 -3.10 -19.12
N ARG A 196 6.08 -3.03 -18.07
CA ARG A 196 6.81 -4.22 -17.58
C ARG A 196 6.94 -4.23 -16.08
N TRP A 197 7.04 -5.42 -15.54
CA TRP A 197 7.25 -5.64 -14.13
C TRP A 197 8.71 -5.58 -13.78
N GLU A 198 9.02 -4.73 -12.82
CA GLU A 198 10.22 -4.94 -12.03
C GLU A 198 9.86 -5.65 -10.73
N VAL A 199 10.69 -6.60 -10.34
CA VAL A 199 10.54 -7.42 -9.14
C VAL A 199 11.77 -7.22 -8.28
N GLN A 200 11.56 -6.88 -7.01
CA GLN A 200 12.66 -6.65 -6.08
C GLN A 200 13.48 -7.93 -5.91
N ASP A 201 14.80 -7.80 -5.89
CA ASP A 201 15.71 -8.91 -5.64
C ASP A 201 15.41 -9.55 -4.28
N GLY A 202 15.26 -10.87 -4.26
CA GLY A 202 14.88 -11.62 -3.06
C GLY A 202 13.38 -11.69 -2.80
N PHE A 203 12.53 -11.10 -3.66
CA PHE A 203 11.09 -11.35 -3.65
C PHE A 203 10.83 -12.84 -3.87
N THR A 204 10.01 -13.43 -3.01
CA THR A 204 9.58 -14.83 -3.14
C THR A 204 8.06 -14.91 -3.05
N TRP A 205 7.45 -15.48 -4.08
CA TRP A 205 6.00 -15.69 -4.14
C TRP A 205 5.47 -16.51 -2.95
N GLN A 206 6.33 -17.31 -2.29
CA GLN A 206 6.00 -18.04 -1.07
C GLN A 206 5.79 -17.15 0.16
N THR A 207 6.55 -16.07 0.30
CA THR A 207 6.45 -15.19 1.48
C THR A 207 5.42 -14.09 1.29
N ARG A 208 5.01 -13.82 0.04
CA ARG A 208 4.15 -12.69 -0.35
C ARG A 208 4.70 -11.34 0.15
N LYS A 209 6.02 -11.26 0.36
CA LYS A 209 6.70 -10.10 0.91
C LYS A 209 7.79 -9.63 -0.05
N GLY A 210 7.79 -8.33 -0.28
CA GLY A 210 8.69 -7.58 -1.15
C GLY A 210 7.91 -6.71 -2.13
N HIS A 211 8.62 -5.99 -2.97
CA HIS A 211 8.03 -5.00 -3.87
C HIS A 211 8.09 -5.48 -5.32
N SER A 212 7.00 -5.28 -6.04
CA SER A 212 6.96 -5.34 -7.50
C SER A 212 6.18 -4.13 -7.97
N HIS A 213 6.50 -3.58 -9.14
CA HIS A 213 5.61 -2.61 -9.73
C HIS A 213 5.75 -2.54 -11.25
N ILE A 214 4.69 -2.05 -11.89
CA ILE A 214 4.66 -1.84 -13.33
C ILE A 214 5.39 -0.54 -13.70
N ILE A 215 6.44 -0.69 -14.51
CA ILE A 215 7.17 0.38 -15.17
C ILE A 215 6.47 0.74 -16.49
N PRO A 216 6.16 2.03 -16.75
CA PRO A 216 5.61 2.47 -18.02
C PRO A 216 6.59 2.24 -19.19
N PRO A 217 6.10 2.22 -20.45
CA PRO A 217 6.97 2.13 -21.62
C PRO A 217 8.06 3.21 -21.57
N GLY A 218 9.31 2.80 -21.76
CA GLY A 218 10.49 3.68 -21.71
C GLY A 218 11.04 3.99 -20.31
N GLY A 219 10.44 3.44 -19.24
CA GLY A 219 10.99 3.56 -17.89
C GLY A 219 12.25 2.71 -17.66
N THR A 220 13.06 3.11 -16.69
CA THR A 220 14.27 2.39 -16.27
C THR A 220 13.99 1.48 -15.07
N LEU A 221 14.75 0.40 -14.96
CA LEU A 221 14.73 -0.51 -13.82
C LEU A 221 15.33 0.15 -12.57
N ASP A 222 14.67 0.02 -11.43
CA ASP A 222 15.15 0.54 -10.16
C ASP A 222 16.32 -0.30 -9.60
N PRO A 223 17.26 0.30 -8.83
CA PRO A 223 18.35 -0.44 -8.20
C PRO A 223 17.85 -1.55 -7.26
N GLY A 224 18.36 -2.77 -7.45
CA GLY A 224 17.96 -3.93 -6.65
C GLY A 224 16.66 -4.60 -7.11
N PHE A 225 16.26 -4.35 -8.35
CA PHE A 225 15.16 -5.03 -9.02
C PHE A 225 15.68 -5.74 -10.28
N HIS A 226 14.92 -6.71 -10.76
CA HIS A 226 15.09 -7.35 -12.07
C HIS A 226 13.77 -7.34 -12.84
N TRP A 227 13.85 -7.39 -14.18
CA TRP A 227 12.65 -7.57 -15.00
C TRP A 227 12.04 -8.94 -14.72
N GLU A 228 10.71 -8.99 -14.59
CA GLU A 228 9.99 -10.25 -14.62
C GLU A 228 10.29 -10.97 -15.93
N VAL A 229 10.78 -12.20 -15.81
CA VAL A 229 10.95 -13.12 -16.93
C VAL A 229 9.76 -14.07 -16.91
N GLY A 230 8.98 -14.06 -18.01
CA GLY A 230 7.82 -14.94 -18.15
C GLY A 230 8.20 -16.40 -17.85
N HIS A 231 7.44 -17.03 -16.96
CA HIS A 231 7.59 -18.44 -16.60
C HIS A 231 7.04 -19.38 -17.66
#